data_AF-A0A8T4A9Z4-F1
#
_entry.id   AF-A0A8T4A9Z4-F1
#
_cell.length_a   1.000
_cell.length_b   1.000
_cell.length_c   1.000
_cell.angle_alpha   90.00
_cell.angle_beta   90.00
_cell.angle_gamma   90.00
#
_symmetry.space_group_name_H-M   'P 1'
#
loop_
_entity.id
_entity.type
_entity.pdbx_description
1 polymer ?
#
loop_
_entity_poly.entity_id
_entity_poly.type
_entity_poly.pdbx_seq_one_letter_code
_entity_poly.pdbx_strand_id
1 'polypeptide(L)' 'SFYVLDEVDAALDKKNSEKLAQLIQQYSRNCQYIMISHNDGVISEANQLYGVSMNEHGMSDVVSLKL' A
#
# COMPACT_ATOMS: atom_id res chain seq x y z
N SER A 1 -6.77 15.61 -5.24
CA SER A 1 -6.37 15.65 -3.81
C SER A 1 -5.42 14.52 -3.50
N PHE A 2 -4.81 14.50 -2.30
CA PHE A 2 -3.78 13.54 -1.91
C PHE A 2 -4.09 12.98 -0.51
N TYR A 3 -3.92 11.67 -0.33
CA TYR A 3 -4.17 10.96 0.92
C TYR A 3 -3.03 9.99 1.24
N VAL A 4 -2.65 9.93 2.51
CA VAL A 4 -1.72 8.95 3.06
C VAL A 4 -2.45 8.17 4.14
N LEU A 5 -2.40 6.85 4.05
CA LEU A 5 -3.09 5.93 4.94
C LEU A 5 -2.05 4.92 5.44
N ASP A 6 -1.94 4.82 6.76
CA ASP A 6 -0.93 3.98 7.42
C ASP A 6 -1.64 2.88 8.22
N GLU A 7 -1.37 1.63 7.86
CA GLU A 7 -1.88 0.40 8.49
C GLU A 7 -3.39 0.38 8.79
N VAL A 8 -4.19 1.07 7.97
CA VAL A 8 -5.64 1.18 8.15
C VAL A 8 -6.38 -0.15 8.02
N ASP A 9 -5.71 -1.16 7.46
CA ASP A 9 -6.21 -2.52 7.25
C ASP A 9 -5.70 -3.52 8.29
N ALA A 10 -4.93 -3.11 9.30
CA ALA A 10 -4.38 -4.00 10.33
C ALA A 10 -5.45 -4.77 11.13
N ALA A 11 -6.64 -4.20 11.29
CA ALA A 11 -7.77 -4.83 11.99
C ALA A 11 -8.72 -5.61 11.05
N LEU A 12 -8.44 -5.62 9.73
CA LEU A 12 -9.31 -6.26 8.75
C LEU A 12 -8.85 -7.70 8.47
N ASP A 13 -9.81 -8.58 8.24
CA ASP A 13 -9.51 -9.88 7.62
C ASP A 13 -9.13 -9.72 6.14
N LYS A 14 -8.52 -10.76 5.57
CA LYS A 14 -8.07 -10.75 4.17
C LYS A 14 -9.15 -10.29 3.18
N LYS A 15 -10.38 -10.78 3.32
CA LYS A 15 -11.49 -10.46 2.42
C LYS A 15 -11.87 -8.98 2.50
N ASN A 16 -11.84 -8.39 3.68
CA ASN A 16 -12.15 -6.98 3.86
C ASN A 16 -10.99 -6.08 3.44
N SER A 17 -9.74 -6.52 3.59
CA SER A 17 -8.56 -5.82 3.05
C SER A 17 -8.58 -5.76 1.52
N GLU A 18 -8.94 -6.86 0.84
CA GLU A 18 -9.12 -6.89 -0.62
C GLU A 18 -10.22 -5.90 -1.08
N LYS A 19 -11.35 -5.85 -0.37
CA LYS A 19 -12.42 -4.87 -0.66
C LYS A 19 -11.95 -3.43 -0.48
N LEU A 20 -11.20 -3.16 0.60
CA LEU A 20 -10.62 -1.84 0.83
C LEU A 20 -9.71 -1.43 -0.33
N ALA A 21 -8.85 -2.34 -0.78
CA ALA A 21 -7.93 -2.12 -1.89
C ALA A 21 -8.68 -1.77 -3.19
N GLN A 22 -9.74 -2.51 -3.51
CA GLN A 22 -10.60 -2.24 -4.67
C GLN A 22 -11.29 -0.86 -4.59
N LEU A 23 -11.77 -0.47 -3.41
CA LEU A 23 -12.37 0.86 -3.21
C LEU A 23 -11.34 1.97 -3.43
N ILE A 24 -10.14 1.83 -2.86
CA ILE A 24 -9.05 2.81 -3.03
C ILE A 24 -8.65 2.90 -4.51
N GLN A 25 -8.54 1.78 -5.21
CA GLN A 25 -8.24 1.74 -6.64
C GLN A 25 -9.31 2.45 -7.48
N GLN A 26 -10.59 2.37 -7.10
CA GLN A 26 -11.65 3.13 -7.78
C GLN A 26 -11.53 4.63 -7.53
N TYR A 27 -11.23 5.04 -6.29
CA TYR A 27 -11.07 6.44 -5.93
C TYR A 27 -9.77 7.07 -6.42
N SER A 28 -8.74 6.25 -6.68
CA SER A 28 -7.44 6.74 -7.15
C SER A 28 -7.51 7.42 -8.53
N ARG A 29 -8.60 7.20 -9.28
CA ARG A 29 -8.88 7.90 -10.53
C ARG A 29 -9.02 9.42 -10.37
N ASN A 30 -9.43 9.88 -9.18
CA ASN A 30 -9.69 11.30 -8.91
C ASN A 30 -8.71 11.93 -7.92
N CYS A 31 -7.99 11.11 -7.14
CA CYS A 31 -7.06 11.55 -6.10
C CYS A 31 -5.87 10.59 -6.01
N GLN A 32 -4.72 11.06 -5.54
CA GLN A 32 -3.57 10.20 -5.28
C GLN A 32 -3.67 9.60 -3.87
N TYR A 33 -3.48 8.28 -3.78
CA TYR A 33 -3.46 7.54 -2.51
C TYR A 33 -2.09 6.88 -2.33
N ILE A 34 -1.51 7.05 -1.14
CA ILE A 34 -0.36 6.29 -0.66
C ILE A 34 -0.84 5.43 0.50
N MET A 35 -0.74 4.12 0.34
CA MET A 35 -1.07 3.13 1.36
C MET A 35 0.21 2.51 1.89
N ILE A 36 0.36 2.48 3.21
CA ILE A 36 1.41 1.75 3.91
C ILE A 36 0.73 0.56 4.58
N SER A 37 1.08 -0.65 4.17
CA SER A 37 0.46 -1.88 4.66
C SER A 37 1.40 -3.07 4.42
N HIS A 38 1.23 -4.11 5.26
CA HIS A 38 1.87 -5.42 5.14
C HIS A 38 0.92 -6.48 4.54
N ASN A 39 -0.28 -6.11 4.10
CA ASN A 39 -1.29 -7.05 3.62
C ASN A 39 -1.18 -7.33 2.12
N ASP A 40 -0.92 -8.59 1.77
CA ASP A 40 -0.76 -9.02 0.38
C ASP A 40 -1.93 -8.64 -0.53
N GLY A 41 -3.18 -8.66 -0.01
CA GLY A 41 -4.36 -8.31 -0.79
C GLY A 41 -4.46 -6.81 -1.13
N VAL A 42 -3.91 -5.94 -0.28
CA VAL A 42 -3.80 -4.51 -0.57
C VAL A 42 -2.65 -4.26 -1.53
N ILE A 43 -1.52 -4.92 -1.27
CA ILE A 43 -0.29 -4.82 -2.05
C ILE A 43 -0.52 -5.26 -3.51
N SER A 44 -1.28 -6.34 -3.73
CA SER A 44 -1.52 -6.90 -5.07
C SER A 44 -2.35 -6.00 -5.99
N GLU A 45 -3.16 -5.09 -5.44
CA GLU A 45 -4.05 -4.21 -6.20
C GLU A 45 -3.43 -2.83 -6.48
N ALA A 46 -2.23 -2.57 -5.97
CA ALA A 46 -1.52 -1.31 -6.13
C ALA A 46 -0.97 -1.13 -7.55
N ASN A 47 -0.89 0.12 -8.02
CA ASN A 47 -0.29 0.42 -9.34
C ASN A 47 1.24 0.48 -9.30
N GLN A 48 1.79 0.89 -8.16
CA GLN A 48 3.22 1.01 -7.92
C GLN A 48 3.49 0.58 -6.48
N LEU A 49 4.50 -0.23 -6.30
CA LEU A 49 4.92 -0.76 -5.01
C LEU A 49 6.28 -0.16 -4.63
N TYR A 50 6.38 0.33 -3.40
CA TYR A 50 7.63 0.78 -2.81
C TYR A 50 7.97 -0.13 -1.64
N GLY A 51 9.01 -0.94 -1.79
CA GLY A 51 9.54 -1.77 -0.71
C GLY A 51 10.57 -0.97 0.07
N VAL A 52 10.45 -0.94 1.39
CA VAL A 52 11.43 -0.32 2.28
C VAL A 52 12.08 -1.42 3.11
N SER A 53 13.41 -1.51 3.08
CA SER A 53 14.20 -2.46 3.85
C SER A 53 15.31 -1.75 4.61
N MET A 54 15.73 -2.29 5.75
CA MET A 54 16.87 -1.77 6.51
C MET A 54 18.14 -2.53 6.12
N ASN A 55 19.22 -1.83 5.78
CA ASN A 55 20.52 -2.46 5.54
C ASN A 55 21.31 -2.71 6.83
N GLU A 56 22.44 -3.39 6.71
CA GLU A 56 23.33 -3.74 7.84
C GLU A 56 23.87 -2.51 8.60
N HIS A 57 23.82 -1.33 7.98
CA HIS A 57 24.22 -0.07 8.60
C HIS A 57 23.07 0.69 9.27
N GLY A 58 21.87 0.10 9.33
CA GLY A 58 20.69 0.73 9.92
C GLY A 58 20.12 1.89 9.09
N MET A 59 20.44 1.95 7.80
CA MET A 59 19.85 2.92 6.86
C MET A 59 18.73 2.25 6.07
N SER A 60 17.67 3.01 5.79
CA SER A 60 16.56 2.54 4.96
C SER A 60 16.91 2.62 3.48
N ASP A 61 16.81 1.48 2.79
CA ASP A 61 16.90 1.35 1.35
C ASP A 61 15.49 1.19 0.77
N VAL A 62 15.23 1.89 -0.35
CA VAL A 62 13.92 1.90 -1.01
C VAL A 62 14.05 1.28 -2.39
N VAL A 63 13.19 0.31 -2.69
CA VAL A 63 13.05 -0.31 -4.01
C VAL A 63 11.68 -0.02 -4.57
N SER A 64 11.58 0.24 -5.88
CA SER A 64 10.29 0.48 -6.55
C SER A 64 10.00 -0.59 -7.58
N LEU A 65 8.82 -1.19 -7.52
CA LEU A 65 8.29 -2.11 -8.53
C LEU A 65 7.01 -1.53 -9.14
N LYS A 66 6.86 -1.71 -10.45
CA LYS A 66 5.61 -1.45 -11.16
C LYS A 66 4.87 -2.77 -11.31
N LEU A 67 3.61 -2.82 -10.85
CA LEU A 67 2.76 -4.02 -10.87
C LEU A 67 1.85 -4.05 -12.11
#